data_AF-A0A7S0CSW7-F1
#
_entry.id   AF-A0A7S0CSW7-F1
#
_cell.length_a   1.000
_cell.length_b   1.000
_cell.length_c   1.000
_cell.angle_alpha   90.00
_cell.angle_beta   90.00
_cell.angle_gamma   90.00
#
_symmetry.space_group_name_H-M   'P 1'
#
loop_
_entity.id
_entity.type
_entity.pdbx_description
1 polymer ?
#
loop_
_entity_poly.entity_id
_entity_poly.type
_entity_poly.pdbx_seq_one_letter_code
_entity_poly.pdbx_strand_id
1 'polypeptide(L)'
;FAAAVQRWRNKRATESRANAPGDGTGVAPDANALDRPESPPGGVKVYVRKRPLFAHEQARGEFDCVTVPECAAASAGAAPGGRPSRTVVIHNCQMRADLKRMFVKHSAFDVSRAFGEKCGSAEVYETAAAPMVAGALAGRVGALFMYGQTGSGKTHTMEHLEKTAMEALFRGVAGSSPLKGAAQ
;
A
#
# COMPACT_ATOMS: atom_id res chain seq x y z
N PHE A 1 -9.71 -11.74 -10.58
CA PHE A 1 -9.77 -10.61 -9.63
C PHE A 1 -11.02 -10.64 -8.75
N ALA A 2 -12.25 -10.56 -9.30
CA ALA A 2 -13.49 -10.57 -8.54
C ALA A 2 -13.63 -11.75 -7.56
N ALA A 3 -13.23 -12.96 -7.96
CA ALA A 3 -13.24 -14.15 -7.10
C ALA A 3 -12.28 -14.05 -5.90
N ALA A 4 -11.11 -13.42 -6.06
CA ALA A 4 -10.16 -13.22 -4.97
C ALA A 4 -10.67 -12.18 -3.97
N VAL A 5 -11.29 -11.11 -4.48
CA VAL A 5 -11.95 -10.08 -3.65
C VAL A 5 -13.13 -10.68 -2.88
N GLN A 6 -13.93 -11.54 -3.49
CA GLN A 6 -15.03 -12.24 -2.83
C GLN A 6 -14.55 -13.20 -1.73
N ARG A 7 -13.50 -13.98 -2.01
CA ARG A 7 -12.87 -14.85 -0.99
C ARG A 7 -12.34 -14.05 0.19
N TRP A 8 -11.71 -12.90 -0.06
CA TRP A 8 -11.24 -11.99 0.97
C TRP A 8 -12.40 -11.40 1.80
N ARG A 9 -13.49 -10.97 1.14
CA ARG A 9 -14.70 -10.46 1.82
C ARG A 9 -15.35 -11.52 2.70
N ASN A 10 -15.48 -12.75 2.20
CA ASN A 10 -16.13 -13.85 2.92
C ASN A 10 -15.33 -14.27 4.17
N LYS A 11 -14.00 -14.31 4.07
CA LYS A 11 -13.11 -14.59 5.20
C LYS A 11 -13.24 -13.53 6.31
N ARG A 12 -13.35 -12.25 5.94
CA ARG A 12 -13.53 -11.16 6.92
C ARG A 12 -14.95 -11.03 7.45
N ALA A 13 -15.97 -11.41 6.67
CA ALA A 13 -17.35 -11.46 7.13
C ALA A 13 -17.55 -12.53 8.22
N THR A 14 -16.80 -13.64 8.14
CA THR A 14 -16.78 -14.67 9.19
C THR A 14 -16.05 -14.17 10.44
N GLU A 15 -14.91 -13.49 10.29
CA GLU A 15 -14.16 -12.88 11.40
C GLU A 15 -14.97 -11.75 12.10
N SER A 16 -15.72 -10.95 11.33
CA SER A 16 -16.60 -9.89 11.86
C SER A 16 -17.81 -10.43 12.64
N ARG A 17 -18.28 -11.64 12.33
CA ARG A 17 -19.45 -12.25 13.00
C ARG A 17 -19.09 -12.90 14.33
N ALA A 18 -17.82 -13.24 14.51
CA ALA A 18 -17.26 -13.68 15.80
C ALA A 18 -17.10 -12.52 16.81
N ASN A 19 -17.20 -11.27 16.35
CA ASN A 19 -16.97 -10.07 17.17
C ASN A 19 -18.19 -9.14 17.16
N ALA A 20 -19.37 -9.67 17.50
CA ALA A 20 -20.58 -8.89 17.77
C ALA A 20 -20.49 -8.21 19.15
N PRO A 21 -21.14 -7.05 19.36
CA PRO A 21 -20.64 -6.04 20.28
C PRO A 21 -21.04 -6.29 21.74
N GLY A 22 -20.04 -6.50 22.60
CA GLY A 22 -20.05 -5.92 23.93
C GLY A 22 -19.55 -4.47 23.81
N ASP A 23 -20.26 -3.54 24.43
CA ASP A 23 -19.87 -2.12 24.52
C ASP A 23 -18.40 -2.01 24.94
N GLY A 24 -17.53 -1.55 24.02
CA GLY A 24 -16.10 -1.77 24.13
C GLY A 24 -15.32 -1.02 23.06
N THR A 25 -14.67 0.04 23.49
CA THR A 25 -13.67 0.83 22.78
C THR A 25 -12.57 -0.02 22.15
N GLY A 26 -12.22 0.28 20.90
CA GLY A 26 -10.95 -0.12 20.29
C GLY A 26 -11.01 -1.38 19.42
N VAL A 27 -11.10 -1.18 18.11
CA VAL A 27 -10.42 -2.12 17.20
C VAL A 27 -8.93 -1.84 17.39
N ALA A 28 -8.31 -2.54 18.34
CA ALA A 28 -6.86 -2.55 18.41
C ALA A 28 -6.35 -2.95 17.01
N PRO A 29 -5.35 -2.26 16.44
CA PRO A 29 -4.64 -2.83 15.31
C PRO A 29 -4.22 -4.23 15.77
N ASP A 30 -4.59 -5.26 15.00
CA ASP A 30 -4.25 -6.64 15.33
C ASP A 30 -2.77 -6.66 15.70
N ALA A 31 -2.45 -6.91 16.98
CA ALA A 31 -1.08 -6.92 17.47
C ALA A 31 -0.24 -7.98 16.72
N ASN A 32 -0.92 -8.89 16.02
CA ASN A 32 -0.38 -9.94 15.17
C ASN A 32 -0.35 -9.58 13.66
N ALA A 33 -0.76 -8.37 13.25
CA ALA A 33 -0.55 -7.89 11.87
C ALA A 33 0.94 -7.81 11.52
N LEU A 34 1.77 -7.59 12.55
CA LEU A 34 3.22 -7.58 12.42
C LEU A 34 3.77 -8.97 12.09
N ASP A 35 3.19 -10.07 12.58
CA ASP A 35 3.78 -11.42 12.49
C ASP A 35 3.20 -12.30 11.38
N ARG A 36 2.45 -11.70 10.45
CA ARG A 36 1.76 -12.44 9.40
C ARG A 36 2.74 -12.88 8.30
N PRO A 37 2.69 -14.14 7.84
CA PRO A 37 3.61 -14.65 6.83
C PRO A 37 3.55 -13.81 5.54
N GLU A 38 4.71 -13.68 4.88
CA GLU A 38 4.79 -13.04 3.57
C GLU A 38 3.83 -13.69 2.56
N SER A 39 3.34 -12.89 1.61
CA SER A 39 2.44 -13.39 0.57
C SER A 39 3.13 -14.55 -0.17
N PRO A 40 2.43 -15.66 -0.45
CA PRO A 40 3.04 -16.81 -1.12
C PRO A 40 3.65 -16.40 -2.48
N PRO A 41 4.78 -17.02 -2.88
CA PRO A 41 5.43 -16.72 -4.15
C PRO A 41 4.44 -16.94 -5.32
N GLY A 42 4.32 -15.95 -6.20
CA GLY A 42 3.41 -15.98 -7.34
C GLY A 42 2.05 -15.26 -7.13
N GLY A 43 1.77 -14.75 -5.93
CA GLY A 43 0.59 -13.93 -5.67
C GLY A 43 0.70 -12.50 -6.22
N VAL A 44 -0.46 -11.90 -6.56
CA VAL A 44 -0.54 -10.47 -6.88
C VAL A 44 -0.20 -9.65 -5.64
N LYS A 45 0.79 -8.77 -5.73
CA LYS A 45 1.14 -7.84 -4.65
C LYS A 45 0.24 -6.61 -4.73
N VAL A 46 -0.35 -6.23 -3.59
CA VAL A 46 -1.26 -5.08 -3.48
C VAL A 46 -0.59 -4.03 -2.62
N TYR A 47 -0.39 -2.86 -3.21
CA TYR A 47 0.24 -1.72 -2.56
C TYR A 47 -0.77 -0.59 -2.37
N VAL A 48 -0.68 0.14 -1.26
CA VAL A 48 -1.50 1.33 -1.00
C VAL A 48 -0.60 2.50 -0.66
N ARG A 49 -0.84 3.66 -1.29
CA ARG A 49 -0.13 4.90 -1.02
C ARG A 49 -1.11 5.95 -0.50
N LYS A 50 -0.85 6.48 0.69
CA LYS A 50 -1.53 7.64 1.24
C LYS A 50 -0.82 8.91 0.74
N ARG A 51 -1.56 9.85 0.17
CA ARG A 51 -1.03 11.19 -0.15
C ARG A 51 -1.21 12.12 1.06
N PRO A 52 -0.33 13.12 1.24
CA PRO A 52 -0.56 14.16 2.24
C PRO A 52 -1.81 14.99 1.91
N LEU A 53 -2.40 15.55 2.96
CA LEU A 53 -3.47 16.54 2.87
C LEU A 53 -2.90 17.88 2.38
N PHE A 54 -3.48 18.46 1.34
CA PHE A 54 -3.00 19.71 0.76
C PHE A 54 -3.41 20.93 1.60
N ALA A 55 -2.66 22.01 1.46
CA ALA A 55 -2.91 23.24 2.22
C ALA A 55 -4.32 23.81 1.98
N HIS A 56 -4.85 23.70 0.76
CA HIS A 56 -6.21 24.15 0.46
C HIS A 56 -7.30 23.24 1.04
N GLU A 57 -7.02 21.95 1.23
CA GLU A 57 -7.94 21.00 1.89
C GLU A 57 -7.99 21.30 3.40
N GLN A 58 -6.82 21.56 3.99
CA GLN A 58 -6.71 22.04 5.37
C GLN A 58 -7.42 23.38 5.59
N ALA A 59 -7.25 24.33 4.66
CA ALA A 59 -7.91 25.65 4.73
C ALA A 59 -9.45 25.56 4.63
N ARG A 60 -9.97 24.50 4.00
CA ARG A 60 -11.41 24.21 3.92
C ARG A 60 -11.95 23.45 5.15
N GLY A 61 -11.08 23.14 6.11
CA GLY A 61 -11.44 22.37 7.30
C GLY A 61 -11.65 20.89 7.01
N GLU A 62 -11.04 20.34 5.96
CA GLU A 62 -11.05 18.90 5.72
C GLU A 62 -10.16 18.17 6.73
N PHE A 63 -10.53 16.94 7.06
CA PHE A 63 -9.84 16.12 8.06
C PHE A 63 -9.21 14.89 7.42
N ASP A 64 -8.03 14.54 7.90
CA ASP A 64 -7.38 13.29 7.54
C ASP A 64 -8.07 12.10 8.22
N CYS A 65 -8.66 11.22 7.41
CA CYS A 65 -9.42 10.05 7.85
C CYS A 65 -8.72 8.72 7.55
N VAL A 66 -7.42 8.73 7.20
CA VAL A 66 -6.68 7.50 6.87
C VAL A 66 -5.38 7.46 7.66
N THR A 67 -5.15 6.43 8.46
CA THR A 67 -3.87 6.23 9.14
C THR A 67 -3.13 5.06 8.53
N VAL A 68 -1.86 5.28 8.17
CA VAL A 68 -0.90 4.20 7.90
C VAL A 68 -0.01 4.12 9.12
N PRO A 69 -0.21 3.15 10.03
CA PRO A 69 0.65 3.00 11.21
C PRO A 69 2.09 2.78 10.74
N GLU A 70 2.97 3.71 11.08
CA GLU A 70 4.41 3.50 10.98
C GLU A 70 4.76 2.36 11.96
N CYS A 71 5.54 1.36 11.54
CA CYS A 71 6.03 0.37 12.50
C CYS A 71 6.92 1.10 13.51
N ALA A 72 6.61 0.95 14.80
CA ALA A 72 7.25 1.64 15.95
C ALA A 72 8.74 1.33 16.17
N ALA A 73 9.45 0.83 15.15
CA ALA A 73 10.91 0.81 15.09
C ALA A 73 11.51 2.17 14.69
N ALA A 74 10.69 3.20 14.42
CA ALA A 74 11.14 4.59 14.29
C ALA A 74 11.08 5.35 15.63
N SER A 75 11.04 4.63 16.77
CA SER A 75 11.38 5.24 18.06
C SER A 75 12.88 5.58 18.05
N ALA A 76 13.20 6.79 18.49
CA ALA A 76 14.51 7.42 18.40
C ALA A 76 15.67 6.47 18.77
N GLY A 77 16.40 6.00 17.75
CA GLY A 77 17.62 5.19 17.92
C GLY A 77 17.68 3.85 17.18
N ALA A 78 16.62 3.40 16.50
CA ALA A 78 16.68 2.15 15.75
C ALA A 78 17.22 2.33 14.31
N ALA A 79 18.03 1.35 13.88
CA ALA A 79 18.72 1.30 12.58
C ALA A 79 17.80 1.61 11.38
N PRO A 80 18.36 2.13 10.26
CA PRO A 80 17.62 2.37 9.03
C PRO A 80 17.16 1.03 8.42
N GLY A 81 16.04 0.52 8.89
CA GLY A 81 15.55 -0.82 8.55
C GLY A 81 14.23 -1.22 9.22
N GLY A 82 13.42 -0.25 9.66
CA GLY A 82 12.10 -0.53 10.21
C GLY A 82 11.23 -1.33 9.24
N ARG A 83 10.50 -2.33 9.75
CA ARG A 83 9.61 -3.19 8.94
C ARG A 83 8.56 -2.31 8.22
N PRO A 84 8.32 -2.52 6.91
CA PRO A 84 7.33 -1.75 6.18
C PRO A 84 5.92 -1.99 6.72
N SER A 85 5.10 -0.92 6.78
CA SER A 85 3.71 -1.04 7.20
C SER A 85 2.89 -1.89 6.21
N ARG A 86 1.99 -2.72 6.73
CA ARG A 86 1.14 -3.64 5.95
C ARG A 86 -0.35 -3.43 6.18
N THR A 87 -0.70 -2.43 7.00
CA THR A 87 -2.08 -2.17 7.40
C THR A 87 -2.41 -0.71 7.10
N VAL A 88 -3.63 -0.47 6.63
CA VAL A 88 -4.21 0.87 6.46
C VAL A 88 -5.48 0.93 7.29
N VAL A 89 -5.61 1.97 8.11
CA VAL A 89 -6.78 2.18 8.97
C VAL A 89 -7.60 3.34 8.42
N ILE A 90 -8.88 3.10 8.14
CA ILE A 90 -9.83 4.12 7.71
C ILE A 90 -10.69 4.51 8.91
N HIS A 91 -10.78 5.80 9.19
CA HIS A 91 -11.54 6.41 10.28
C HIS A 91 -12.88 6.89 9.73
N ASN A 92 -13.90 6.04 9.77
CA ASN A 92 -15.22 6.37 9.24
C ASN A 92 -16.05 7.10 10.30
N CYS A 93 -16.24 8.41 10.15
CA CYS A 93 -17.09 9.22 11.01
C CYS A 93 -18.56 8.94 10.68
N GLN A 94 -19.30 8.37 11.63
CA GLN A 94 -20.70 7.98 11.47
C GLN A 94 -21.58 8.63 12.55
N MET A 95 -22.88 8.72 12.28
CA MET A 95 -23.89 9.10 13.27
C MET A 95 -24.67 7.87 13.71
N ARG A 96 -25.00 7.78 15.01
CA ARG A 96 -25.92 6.75 15.48
C ARG A 96 -27.30 6.97 14.86
N ALA A 97 -28.13 5.93 14.87
CA ALA A 97 -29.51 6.01 14.38
C ALA A 97 -30.35 7.10 15.08
N ASP A 98 -29.91 7.56 16.26
CA ASP A 98 -30.53 8.67 17.00
C ASP A 98 -30.27 10.06 16.39
N LEU A 99 -29.41 10.16 15.35
CA LEU A 99 -29.00 11.41 14.69
C LEU A 99 -28.46 12.50 15.64
N LYS A 100 -28.03 12.14 16.85
CA LYS A 100 -27.51 13.08 17.84
C LYS A 100 -26.07 12.79 18.21
N ARG A 101 -25.71 11.51 18.30
CA ARG A 101 -24.37 11.09 18.73
C ARG A 101 -23.52 10.70 17.54
N MET A 102 -22.38 11.36 17.41
CA MET A 102 -21.34 11.01 16.45
C MET A 102 -20.43 9.93 17.05
N PHE A 103 -19.92 9.03 16.22
CA PHE A 103 -18.91 8.05 16.60
C PHE A 103 -17.98 7.77 15.42
N VAL A 104 -16.77 7.29 15.71
CA VAL A 104 -15.81 6.93 14.66
C VAL A 104 -15.69 5.41 14.61
N LYS A 105 -15.97 4.82 13.45
CA LYS A 105 -15.75 3.41 13.17
C LYS A 105 -14.41 3.22 12.46
N HIS A 106 -13.45 2.63 13.17
CA HIS A 106 -12.15 2.27 12.59
C HIS A 106 -12.26 0.98 11.79
N SER A 107 -11.76 0.99 10.55
CA SER A 107 -11.70 -0.19 9.67
C SER A 107 -10.26 -0.41 9.21
N ALA A 108 -9.65 -1.53 9.61
CA ALA A 108 -8.29 -1.88 9.23
C ALA A 108 -8.28 -2.82 8.00
N PHE A 109 -7.39 -2.53 7.05
CA PHE A 109 -7.22 -3.27 5.80
C PHE A 109 -5.77 -3.71 5.66
N ASP A 110 -5.57 -5.01 5.44
CA ASP A 110 -4.23 -5.56 5.22
C ASP A 110 -3.88 -5.60 3.74
N VAL A 111 -2.64 -5.22 3.45
CA VAL A 111 -2.07 -5.12 2.11
C VAL A 111 -0.63 -5.67 2.11
N SER A 112 -0.03 -5.82 0.92
CA SER A 112 1.36 -6.26 0.81
C SER A 112 2.31 -5.19 1.36
N ARG A 113 2.03 -3.91 1.09
CA ARG A 113 2.67 -2.77 1.74
C ARG A 113 1.79 -1.52 1.68
N ALA A 114 1.80 -0.76 2.76
CA ALA A 114 1.17 0.55 2.89
C ALA A 114 2.26 1.63 3.02
N PHE A 115 2.18 2.64 2.16
CA PHE A 115 3.05 3.80 2.15
C PHE A 115 2.34 4.98 2.80
N GLY A 116 2.94 5.54 3.85
CA GLY A 116 2.44 6.74 4.52
C GLY A 116 2.70 8.02 3.72
N GLU A 117 2.22 9.16 4.23
CA GLU A 117 2.31 10.46 3.55
C GLU A 117 3.74 10.94 3.32
N LYS A 118 4.64 10.58 4.24
CA LYS A 118 6.06 10.93 4.19
C LYS A 118 6.84 10.07 3.18
N CYS A 119 6.24 9.01 2.65
CA CYS A 119 6.89 8.12 1.71
C CYS A 119 7.12 8.83 0.37
N GLY A 120 8.39 8.97 0.01
CA GLY A 120 8.81 9.50 -1.28
C GLY A 120 8.51 8.54 -2.43
N SER A 121 8.46 9.07 -3.65
CA SER A 121 8.22 8.25 -4.85
C SER A 121 9.37 7.28 -5.16
N ALA A 122 10.60 7.57 -4.73
CA ALA A 122 11.75 6.67 -4.85
C ALA A 122 11.54 5.37 -4.03
N GLU A 123 11.05 5.47 -2.79
CA GLU A 123 10.77 4.30 -1.97
C GLU A 123 9.65 3.43 -2.55
N VAL A 124 8.67 4.07 -3.21
CA VAL A 124 7.62 3.36 -3.97
C VAL A 124 8.23 2.61 -5.16
N TYR A 125 9.16 3.23 -5.89
CA TYR A 125 9.87 2.62 -7.01
C TYR A 125 10.64 1.37 -6.57
N GLU A 126 11.50 1.50 -5.57
CA GLU A 126 12.37 0.41 -5.09
C GLU A 126 11.59 -0.84 -4.72
N THR A 127 10.37 -0.68 -4.21
CA THR A 127 9.58 -1.81 -3.74
C THR A 127 8.56 -2.33 -4.75
N ALA A 128 7.92 -1.46 -5.51
CA ALA A 128 6.88 -1.87 -6.45
C ALA A 128 7.43 -2.14 -7.86
N ALA A 129 8.30 -1.27 -8.37
CA ALA A 129 8.70 -1.24 -9.77
C ALA A 129 10.09 -1.86 -10.03
N ALA A 130 11.07 -1.65 -9.15
CA ALA A 130 12.44 -2.16 -9.34
C ALA A 130 12.50 -3.69 -9.53
N PRO A 131 11.75 -4.53 -8.78
CA PRO A 131 11.71 -5.97 -9.03
C PRO A 131 11.11 -6.34 -10.40
N MET A 132 10.22 -5.49 -10.94
CA MET A 132 9.62 -5.70 -12.25
C MET A 132 10.60 -5.35 -13.37
N VAL A 133 11.37 -4.27 -13.20
CA VAL A 133 12.45 -3.87 -14.12
C VAL A 133 13.53 -4.96 -14.18
N ALA A 134 13.98 -5.45 -13.03
CA ALA A 134 14.92 -6.58 -12.96
C ALA A 134 14.33 -7.85 -13.62
N GLY A 135 13.03 -8.08 -13.44
CA GLY A 135 12.30 -9.14 -14.13
C GLY A 135 12.34 -8.99 -15.65
N ALA A 136 12.07 -7.79 -16.16
CA ALA A 136 12.07 -7.47 -17.59
C ALA A 136 13.45 -7.67 -18.22
N LEU A 137 14.53 -7.23 -17.56
CA LEU A 137 15.91 -7.47 -18.00
C LEU A 137 16.26 -8.96 -18.05
N ALA A 138 15.64 -9.78 -17.19
CA ALA A 138 15.76 -11.24 -17.20
C ALA A 138 14.78 -11.93 -18.17
N GLY A 139 14.11 -11.18 -19.05
CA GLY A 139 13.17 -11.72 -20.05
C GLY A 139 11.79 -12.10 -19.49
N ARG A 140 11.42 -11.66 -18.28
CA ARG A 140 10.10 -11.90 -17.68
C ARG A 140 9.15 -10.73 -17.93
N VAL A 141 7.85 -11.02 -18.02
CA VAL A 141 6.80 -10.00 -18.16
C VAL A 141 6.21 -9.66 -16.79
N GLY A 142 6.00 -8.37 -16.54
CA GLY A 142 5.30 -7.88 -15.37
C GLY A 142 4.40 -6.69 -15.71
N ALA A 143 3.28 -6.56 -14.99
CA ALA A 143 2.36 -5.43 -15.15
C ALA A 143 2.10 -4.74 -13.79
N LEU A 144 2.19 -3.42 -13.77
CA LEU A 144 1.86 -2.58 -12.62
C LEU A 144 0.61 -1.77 -12.94
N PHE A 145 -0.42 -1.89 -12.10
CA PHE A 145 -1.66 -1.14 -12.23
C PHE A 145 -1.78 -0.11 -11.12
N MET A 146 -2.25 1.09 -11.47
CA MET A 146 -2.58 2.13 -10.49
C MET A 146 -4.09 2.34 -10.43
N TYR A 147 -4.63 2.34 -9.22
CA TYR A 147 -6.05 2.51 -8.97
C TYR A 147 -6.30 3.59 -7.91
N GLY A 148 -7.45 4.26 -8.00
CA GLY A 148 -7.84 5.34 -7.09
C GLY A 148 -8.68 6.42 -7.76
N GLN A 149 -9.32 7.26 -6.96
CA GLN A 149 -10.13 8.39 -7.43
C GLN A 149 -9.29 9.50 -8.11
N THR A 150 -9.93 10.41 -8.85
CA THR A 150 -9.28 11.63 -9.35
C THR A 150 -8.68 12.43 -8.19
N GLY A 151 -7.47 12.98 -8.38
CA GLY A 151 -6.75 13.71 -7.33
C GLY A 151 -6.02 12.83 -6.29
N SER A 152 -6.05 11.49 -6.39
CA SER A 152 -5.36 10.60 -5.45
C SER A 152 -3.85 10.44 -5.67
N GLY A 153 -3.27 11.13 -6.66
CA GLY A 153 -1.83 11.06 -6.95
C GLY A 153 -1.37 9.90 -7.86
N LYS A 154 -2.29 9.26 -8.61
CA LYS A 154 -1.95 8.20 -9.57
C LYS A 154 -0.93 8.68 -10.62
N THR A 155 -1.28 9.73 -11.38
CA THR A 155 -0.42 10.28 -12.44
C THR A 155 0.94 10.72 -11.90
N HIS A 156 0.95 11.44 -10.78
CA HIS A 156 2.17 11.85 -10.09
C HIS A 156 3.08 10.67 -9.72
N THR A 157 2.49 9.55 -9.28
CA THR A 157 3.26 8.34 -8.97
C THR A 157 3.74 7.66 -10.25
N MET A 158 2.86 7.47 -11.24
CA MET A 158 3.17 6.80 -12.50
C MET A 158 4.31 7.47 -13.25
N GLU A 159 4.25 8.79 -13.39
CA GLU A 159 5.25 9.57 -14.11
C GLU A 159 6.64 9.41 -13.49
N HIS A 160 6.73 9.43 -12.16
CA HIS A 160 8.01 9.19 -11.47
C HIS A 160 8.51 7.76 -11.68
N LEU A 161 7.64 6.77 -11.51
CA LEU A 161 8.01 5.36 -11.70
C LEU A 161 8.47 5.07 -13.13
N GLU A 162 7.80 5.65 -14.13
CA GLU A 162 8.12 5.48 -15.54
C GLU A 162 9.51 6.05 -15.86
N LYS A 163 9.78 7.30 -15.45
CA LYS A 163 11.09 7.94 -15.66
C LYS A 163 12.22 7.12 -15.05
N THR A 164 12.09 6.74 -13.77
CA THR A 164 13.11 5.95 -13.07
C THR A 164 13.24 4.54 -13.65
N ALA A 165 12.15 3.92 -14.10
CA ALA A 165 12.19 2.62 -14.75
C ALA A 165 12.92 2.67 -16.09
N MET A 166 12.66 3.68 -16.92
CA MET A 166 13.35 3.88 -18.19
C MET A 166 14.86 4.06 -17.97
N GLU A 167 15.25 4.94 -17.05
CA GLU A 167 16.67 5.14 -16.71
C GLU A 167 17.36 3.85 -16.25
N ALA A 168 16.69 3.07 -15.39
CA ALA A 168 17.22 1.79 -14.92
C ALA A 168 17.34 0.74 -16.04
N LEU A 169 16.36 0.67 -16.95
CA LEU A 169 16.41 -0.23 -18.10
C LEU A 169 17.58 0.12 -19.03
N PHE A 170 17.71 1.39 -19.43
CA PHE A 170 18.78 1.81 -20.33
C PHE A 170 20.17 1.70 -19.71
N ARG A 171 20.31 1.98 -18.40
CA ARG A 171 21.56 1.73 -17.67
C ARG A 171 21.88 0.23 -17.61
N GLY A 172 20.89 -0.63 -17.37
CA GLY A 172 21.07 -2.09 -17.34
C GLY A 172 21.51 -2.67 -18.68
N VAL A 173 21.00 -2.12 -19.79
CA VAL A 173 21.35 -2.53 -21.16
C VAL A 173 22.79 -2.10 -21.53
N ALA A 174 23.27 -0.96 -21.05
CA ALA A 174 24.64 -0.50 -21.32
C ALA A 174 25.74 -1.39 -20.70
N GLY A 175 25.41 -2.20 -19.68
CA GLY A 175 26.31 -3.19 -19.07
C GLY A 175 26.29 -4.56 -19.75
N SER A 176 25.31 -4.83 -20.63
CA SER A 176 25.22 -6.07 -21.40
C SER A 176 25.62 -5.79 -22.85
N SER A 177 26.83 -6.21 -23.23
CA SER A 177 27.25 -6.21 -24.64
C SER A 177 26.20 -6.90 -25.54
N PRO A 178 26.03 -6.46 -26.79
CA PRO A 178 24.99 -6.97 -27.68
C PRO A 178 25.15 -8.47 -27.90
N LEU A 179 24.01 -9.17 -27.82
CA LEU A 179 23.79 -10.58 -28.14
C LEU A 179 24.67 -11.05 -29.32
N LYS A 180 25.75 -11.76 -28.99
CA LYS A 180 26.52 -12.55 -29.96
C LYS A 180 25.86 -13.91 -30.08
N GLY A 181 25.32 -14.21 -31.27
CA GLY A 181 25.19 -15.58 -31.78
C GLY A 181 23.81 -16.24 -31.64
N ALA A 182 23.03 -16.19 -32.71
CA ALA A 182 22.18 -17.30 -33.13
C ALA A 182 22.08 -17.27 -34.66
N ALA A 183 23.16 -17.70 -35.30
CA ALA A 183 23.15 -18.20 -36.67
C ALA A 183 23.65 -19.66 -36.59
N GLN A 184 22.72 -20.59 -36.72
CA GLN A 184 22.94 -21.94 -37.23
C GLN A 184 21.74 -22.30 -38.09
#